data_AF-A0A2P5DGN1-F1
#
_entry.id   AF-A0A2P5DGN1-F1
#
_cell.length_a   1.000
_cell.length_b   1.000
_cell.length_c   1.000
_cell.angle_alpha   90.00
_cell.angle_beta   90.00
_cell.angle_gamma   90.00
#
_symmetry.space_group_name_H-M   'P 1'
#
loop_
_entity.id
_entity.type
_entity.pdbx_description
1 polymer ?
#
loop_
_entity_poly.entity_id
_entity_poly.type
_entity_poly.pdbx_seq_one_letter_code
_entity_poly.pdbx_strand_id
1 'polypeptide(L)'
;MLERLYEDDVGVGLIQLFPYRGKMSEILESEILFMHRAGDLYKILYYAQWEEEEKDATAAAERHINWTRSVYNYMSPYVSKNPRALYLNYRDLI
;
A
#
# COMPACT_ATOMS: atom_id res chain seq x y z
N MET A 1 -12.73 -3.32 -7.21
CA MET A 1 -11.38 -2.81 -6.84
C MET A 1 -11.13 -1.45 -7.45
N LEU A 2 -11.14 -1.30 -8.79
CA LEU A 2 -10.82 -0.03 -9.46
C LEU A 2 -11.87 1.07 -9.24
N GLU A 3 -13.16 0.72 -9.11
CA GLU A 3 -14.22 1.70 -8.82
C GLU A 3 -13.98 2.46 -7.51
N ARG A 4 -13.33 1.83 -6.52
CA ARG A 4 -12.99 2.47 -5.25
C ARG A 4 -11.95 3.58 -5.39
N LEU A 5 -11.19 3.61 -6.50
CA LEU A 5 -10.25 4.69 -6.79
C LEU A 5 -10.94 5.99 -7.21
N TYR A 6 -12.20 5.89 -7.63
CA TYR A 6 -13.04 6.99 -8.07
C TYR A 6 -14.15 7.30 -7.08
N GLU A 7 -14.02 6.84 -5.82
CA GLU A 7 -14.89 7.35 -4.75
C GLU A 7 -14.61 8.86 -4.66
N ASP A 8 -15.60 9.69 -5.05
CA ASP A 8 -15.51 11.15 -5.27
C ASP A 8 -14.97 11.95 -4.06
N ASP A 9 -14.81 11.28 -2.93
CA ASP A 9 -14.53 11.80 -1.61
C ASP A 9 -13.06 11.68 -1.15
N VAL A 10 -12.12 11.23 -1.99
CA VAL A 10 -10.72 11.04 -1.55
C VAL A 10 -9.65 11.78 -2.36
N GLY A 11 -10.06 12.73 -3.21
CA GLY A 11 -9.14 13.47 -4.05
C GLY A 11 -8.40 12.55 -5.03
N VAL A 12 -7.14 12.22 -4.71
CA VAL A 12 -6.30 11.32 -5.53
C VAL A 12 -6.03 10.01 -4.79
N GLY A 13 -6.72 8.94 -5.21
CA GLY A 13 -6.44 7.56 -4.80
C GLY A 13 -5.55 6.84 -5.81
N LEU A 14 -4.40 6.30 -5.38
CA LEU A 14 -3.44 5.59 -6.22
C LEU A 14 -3.19 4.16 -5.71
N ILE A 15 -3.13 3.23 -6.68
CA ILE A 15 -2.62 1.87 -6.47
C ILE A 15 -1.43 1.67 -7.40
N GLN A 16 -0.25 1.48 -6.82
CA GLN A 16 0.99 1.27 -7.58
C GLN A 16 1.51 -0.15 -7.37
N LEU A 17 1.89 -0.81 -8.47
CA LEU A 17 2.47 -2.15 -8.46
C LEU A 17 3.93 -2.07 -8.87
N PHE A 18 4.83 -2.57 -8.02
CA PHE A 18 6.28 -2.58 -8.25
C PHE A 18 6.75 -4.04 -8.43
N PRO A 19 7.16 -4.48 -9.64
CA PRO A 19 7.51 -5.89 -9.91
C PRO A 19 8.84 -6.30 -9.27
N TYR A 20 8.89 -7.49 -8.63
CA TYR A 20 10.03 -7.99 -7.84
C TYR A 20 10.80 -9.16 -8.50
N ARG A 21 10.67 -9.32 -9.81
CA ARG A 21 11.42 -10.32 -10.60
C ARG A 21 12.82 -9.81 -10.99
N GLY A 22 13.48 -10.55 -11.89
CA GLY A 22 14.80 -10.18 -12.41
C GLY A 22 15.84 -10.25 -11.31
N LYS A 23 16.64 -9.18 -11.17
CA LYS A 23 17.75 -9.15 -10.20
C LYS A 23 17.30 -9.42 -8.76
N MET A 24 16.09 -9.02 -8.40
CA MET A 24 15.53 -9.23 -7.07
C MET A 24 15.32 -10.70 -6.72
N SER A 25 15.11 -11.58 -7.72
CA SER A 25 14.97 -13.03 -7.52
C SER A 25 16.31 -13.77 -7.43
N GLU A 26 17.43 -13.12 -7.77
CA GLU A 26 18.77 -13.70 -7.69
C GLU A 26 19.42 -13.49 -6.31
N ILE A 27 18.93 -12.52 -5.54
CA ILE A 27 19.47 -12.16 -4.22
C ILE A 27 18.83 -13.06 -3.15
N LEU A 28 19.64 -13.62 -2.24
CA LEU A 28 19.11 -14.46 -1.17
C LEU A 28 18.29 -13.63 -0.17
N GLU A 29 17.20 -14.19 0.35
CA GLU A 29 16.35 -13.51 1.35
C GLU A 29 17.12 -13.11 2.61
N SER A 30 18.15 -13.89 2.98
CA SER A 30 19.00 -13.67 4.15
C SER A 30 20.22 -12.78 3.89
N GLU A 31 20.44 -12.32 2.65
CA GLU A 31 21.63 -11.54 2.30
C GLU A 31 21.67 -10.19 3.01
N ILE A 32 20.49 -9.56 3.17
CA ILE A 32 20.28 -8.33 3.95
C ILE A 32 18.92 -8.38 4.65
N LEU A 33 18.64 -7.42 5.55
CA LEU A 33 17.39 -7.34 6.32
C LEU A 33 16.11 -7.14 5.47
N PHE A 34 16.23 -6.96 4.15
CA PHE A 34 15.11 -6.90 3.22
C PHE A 34 14.87 -8.28 2.59
N MET A 35 13.90 -9.00 3.15
CA MET A 35 13.65 -10.42 2.87
C MET A 35 12.77 -10.68 1.64
N HIS A 36 12.17 -9.65 1.02
CA HIS A 36 11.27 -9.82 -0.13
C HIS A 36 12.02 -10.03 -1.44
N ARG A 37 12.21 -11.29 -1.86
CA ARG A 37 13.03 -11.71 -3.00
C ARG A 37 12.28 -12.70 -3.91
N ALA A 38 12.88 -13.85 -4.21
CA ALA A 38 12.28 -14.88 -5.03
C ALA A 38 10.96 -15.38 -4.42
N GLY A 39 9.91 -15.49 -5.23
CA GLY A 39 8.57 -15.86 -4.78
C GLY A 39 7.60 -14.67 -4.70
N ASP A 40 8.10 -13.46 -4.43
CA ASP A 40 7.30 -12.25 -4.47
C ASP A 40 7.14 -11.73 -5.91
N LEU A 41 5.89 -11.60 -6.38
CA LEU A 41 5.60 -11.14 -7.74
C LEU A 41 5.79 -9.61 -7.88
N TYR A 42 5.22 -8.88 -6.94
CA TYR A 42 5.25 -7.42 -6.88
C TYR A 42 4.88 -6.92 -5.48
N LYS A 43 5.36 -5.73 -5.12
CA LYS A 43 4.83 -4.93 -4.00
C LYS A 43 3.67 -4.06 -4.48
N ILE A 44 2.63 -3.93 -3.69
CA ILE A 44 1.52 -2.98 -3.92
C ILE A 44 1.63 -1.84 -2.91
N LEU A 45 1.49 -0.60 -3.37
CA LEU A 45 1.28 0.59 -2.53
C LEU A 45 -0.14 1.12 -2.74
N TYR A 46 -0.86 1.34 -1.65
CA TYR A 46 -2.12 2.09 -1.62
C TYR A 46 -1.83 3.47 -1.04
N TYR A 47 -2.16 4.51 -1.79
CA TYR A 47 -1.80 5.88 -1.44
C TYR A 47 -2.98 6.81 -1.70
N ALA A 48 -3.26 7.69 -0.74
CA ALA A 48 -4.23 8.76 -0.88
C ALA A 48 -3.51 10.09 -0.74
N GLN A 49 -3.82 11.03 -1.63
CA GLN A 49 -3.29 12.39 -1.61
C GLN A 49 -4.46 13.37 -1.73
N TRP A 50 -4.40 14.40 -0.88
CA TRP A 50 -5.39 15.45 -0.80
C TRP A 50 -4.74 16.81 -0.58
N GLU A 51 -5.47 17.88 -0.88
CA GLU A 51 -5.02 19.24 -0.65
C GLU A 51 -5.31 19.68 0.78
N GLU A 52 -4.41 20.46 1.37
CA GLU A 52 -4.51 20.93 2.76
C GLU A 52 -5.59 22.01 2.96
N GLU A 53 -6.13 22.56 1.87
CA GLU A 53 -7.09 23.68 1.89
C GLU A 53 -8.53 23.29 2.27
N GLU A 54 -8.78 22.04 2.66
CA GLU A 54 -10.11 21.64 3.15
C GLU A 54 -10.44 22.31 4.49
N LYS A 55 -11.65 22.87 4.57
CA LYS A 55 -12.13 23.64 5.74
C LYS A 55 -12.07 22.87 7.07
N ASP A 56 -12.10 21.54 7.00
CA ASP A 56 -11.98 20.64 8.15
C ASP A 56 -10.89 19.60 7.89
N ALA A 57 -9.66 19.95 8.22
CA ALA A 57 -8.49 19.10 8.00
C ALA A 57 -8.53 17.77 8.77
N THR A 58 -9.23 17.71 9.91
CA THR A 58 -9.35 16.47 10.70
C THR A 58 -10.32 15.51 10.01
N ALA A 59 -11.51 15.99 9.63
CA ALA A 59 -12.47 15.18 8.89
C ALA A 59 -11.89 14.72 7.54
N ALA A 60 -11.14 15.60 6.87
CA ALA A 60 -10.38 15.27 5.68
C ALA A 60 -9.41 14.10 5.94
N ALA A 61 -8.53 14.22 6.93
CA ALA A 61 -7.54 13.19 7.23
C ALA A 61 -8.20 11.84 7.58
N GLU A 62 -9.26 11.85 8.39
CA GLU A 62 -10.00 10.64 8.76
C GLU A 62 -10.58 9.94 7.52
N ARG A 63 -11.17 10.69 6.60
CA ARG A 63 -11.74 10.19 5.34
C ARG A 63 -10.69 9.47 4.48
N HIS A 64 -9.53 10.09 4.24
CA HIS A 64 -8.45 9.51 3.43
C HIS A 64 -7.77 8.30 4.11
N ILE A 65 -7.61 8.34 5.44
CA ILE A 65 -7.10 7.21 6.22
C ILE A 65 -8.09 6.03 6.15
N ASN A 66 -9.38 6.30 6.33
CA ASN A 66 -10.43 5.27 6.28
C ASN A 66 -10.51 4.62 4.90
N TRP A 67 -10.36 5.39 3.83
CA TRP A 67 -10.28 4.85 2.48
C TRP A 67 -9.06 3.92 2.31
N THR A 68 -7.87 4.36 2.73
CA THR A 68 -6.65 3.54 2.63
C THR A 68 -6.79 2.24 3.41
N ARG A 69 -7.37 2.30 4.62
CA ARG A 69 -7.69 1.12 5.44
C ARG A 69 -8.72 0.21 4.78
N SER A 70 -9.74 0.77 4.15
CA SER A 70 -10.77 0.02 3.42
C SER A 70 -10.14 -0.80 2.29
N VAL A 71 -9.30 -0.17 1.45
CA VAL A 71 -8.59 -0.86 0.37
C VAL A 71 -7.61 -1.90 0.92
N TYR A 72 -6.84 -1.55 1.95
CA TYR A 72 -5.92 -2.47 2.61
C TYR A 72 -6.63 -3.72 3.17
N ASN A 73 -7.79 -3.54 3.82
CA ASN A 73 -8.60 -4.61 4.37
C ASN A 73 -9.23 -5.48 3.28
N TYR A 74 -9.75 -4.86 2.23
CA TYR A 74 -10.30 -5.57 1.06
C TYR A 74 -9.26 -6.48 0.40
N MET A 75 -7.98 -6.06 0.39
CA MET A 75 -6.90 -6.81 -0.24
C MET A 75 -6.35 -7.96 0.61
N SER A 76 -6.79 -8.11 1.87
CA SER A 76 -6.29 -9.12 2.82
C SER A 76 -6.22 -10.56 2.29
N PRO A 77 -7.22 -11.11 1.57
CA PRO A 77 -7.15 -12.50 1.11
C PRO A 77 -6.22 -12.70 -0.11
N TYR A 78 -5.74 -11.63 -0.75
CA TYR A 78 -5.01 -11.68 -2.02
C TYR A 78 -3.51 -11.39 -1.88
N VAL A 79 -3.04 -11.05 -0.68
CA VAL A 79 -1.64 -10.67 -0.41
C VAL A 79 -0.97 -11.68 0.52
N SER A 80 0.32 -11.49 0.78
CA SER A 80 1.09 -12.27 1.76
C SER A 80 0.36 -12.40 3.10
N LYS A 81 0.46 -13.57 3.74
CA LYS A 81 -0.16 -13.87 5.04
C LYS A 81 0.80 -14.67 5.92
N ASN A 82 0.66 -14.52 7.23
CA ASN A 82 1.44 -15.22 8.27
C ASN A 82 2.97 -15.01 8.21
N PRO A 83 3.48 -13.76 8.37
CA PRO A 83 2.76 -12.51 8.60
C PRO A 83 2.35 -11.81 7.29
N ARG A 84 1.50 -10.79 7.40
CA ARG A 84 1.26 -9.87 6.27
C ARG A 84 2.49 -8.98 6.11
N ALA A 85 3.17 -9.12 4.98
CA ALA A 85 4.42 -8.42 4.70
C ALA A 85 4.25 -6.90 4.62
N LEU A 86 5.30 -6.19 5.03
CA LEU A 86 5.40 -4.73 4.97
C LEU A 86 6.78 -4.34 4.45
N TYR A 87 6.88 -3.15 3.86
CA TYR A 87 8.15 -2.60 3.42
C TYR A 87 8.59 -1.51 4.38
N LEU A 88 9.75 -1.69 5.04
CA LEU A 88 10.24 -0.80 6.10
C LEU A 88 10.24 0.70 5.71
N ASN A 89 10.61 1.03 4.47
CA ASN A 89 10.67 2.43 4.02
C ASN A 89 9.27 3.06 3.84
N TYR A 90 8.21 2.25 3.79
CA TYR A 90 6.82 2.71 3.85
C TYR A 90 6.32 2.47 5.27
N ARG A 91 6.74 3.36 6.16
CA ARG A 91 6.42 3.26 7.58
C ARG A 91 4.92 3.42 7.79
N ASP A 92 4.30 2.33 8.18
CA ASP A 92 2.92 2.30 8.63
C ASP A 92 2.91 2.31 10.17
N LEU A 93 2.23 3.29 10.76
CA LEU A 93 2.18 3.52 12.21
C LEU A 93 0.86 3.07 12.84
N ILE A 94 -0.04 2.48 12.03
CA ILE A 94 -1.35 2.00 12.46
C ILE A 94 -1.22 0.98 13.60
#